data_AF-A0A249MRZ4-F1
#
_entry.id   AF-A0A249MRZ4-F1
#
_cell.length_a   1.000
_cell.length_b   1.000
_cell.length_c   1.000
_cell.angle_alpha   90.00
_cell.angle_beta   90.00
_cell.angle_gamma   90.00
#
_symmetry.space_group_name_H-M   'P 1'
#
loop_
_entity.id
_entity.type
_entity.pdbx_description
1 polymer ?
#
loop_
_entity_poly.entity_id
_entity_poly.type
_entity_poly.pdbx_seq_one_letter_code
_entity_poly.pdbx_strand_id
1 'polypeptide(L)'
;MIIVPDDPGPAGPHEVLKAAVRKVFDGDGFLADVWHPYRETWVERVPFRFAFIDAPEMEQPFGPEARDFLVGLIADKELRLDPVGKESTGYMPIDPYKRVLCMAFLTEQMEVGTVDYYHEGKRGAGSVKQARPVTRNIELEMIVNGWAWVTEQYAFDRETEYFEAQDDARNNRRGLWAMDNPEPPWNFKRRQRRRSRASEGQGRLL
;
A
#
# COMPACT_ATOMS: atom_id res chain seq x y z
N MET A 1 -9.16 -11.65 -8.22
CA MET A 1 -8.32 -10.89 -7.28
C MET A 1 -7.83 -11.85 -6.24
N ILE A 2 -6.52 -11.84 -5.97
CA ILE A 2 -5.92 -12.67 -4.92
C ILE A 2 -5.98 -11.87 -3.64
N ILE A 3 -6.64 -12.41 -2.61
CA ILE A 3 -6.66 -11.78 -1.28
C ILE A 3 -5.47 -12.23 -0.44
N VAL A 4 -5.13 -11.45 0.57
CA VAL A 4 -4.09 -11.82 1.54
C VAL A 4 -4.69 -11.83 2.94
N PRO A 5 -5.27 -12.96 3.39
CA PRO A 5 -5.77 -13.09 4.76
C PRO A 5 -4.62 -12.95 5.75
N ASP A 6 -4.73 -11.95 6.61
CA ASP A 6 -3.68 -11.57 7.55
C ASP A 6 -4.32 -10.81 8.71
N ASP A 7 -4.28 -11.42 9.89
CA ASP A 7 -4.78 -10.82 11.12
C ASP A 7 -3.59 -10.37 11.97
N PRO A 8 -3.34 -9.05 12.08
CA PRO A 8 -2.24 -8.51 12.88
C PRO A 8 -2.45 -8.67 14.39
N GLY A 9 -3.52 -9.35 14.83
CA GLY A 9 -3.82 -9.61 16.24
C GLY A 9 -4.42 -8.39 16.94
N PRO A 10 -4.72 -8.47 18.25
CA PRO A 10 -5.21 -7.32 18.99
C PRO A 10 -4.15 -6.23 19.09
N ALA A 11 -4.58 -4.97 19.10
CA ALA A 11 -3.71 -3.83 19.37
C ALA A 11 -4.35 -2.91 20.40
N GLY A 12 -3.52 -2.27 21.22
CA GLY A 12 -3.97 -1.24 22.15
C GLY A 12 -4.52 -0.03 21.39
N PRO A 13 -5.40 0.77 22.02
CA PRO A 13 -6.03 1.94 21.38
C PRO A 13 -5.03 3.05 20.97
N HIS A 14 -3.75 2.92 21.31
CA HIS A 14 -2.69 3.88 20.96
C HIS A 14 -1.69 3.34 19.96
N GLU A 15 -1.78 2.05 19.63
CA GLU A 15 -0.86 1.36 18.73
C GLU A 15 -1.37 1.41 17.28
N VAL A 16 -2.70 1.59 17.10
CA VAL A 16 -3.34 1.55 15.80
C VAL A 16 -4.33 2.71 15.62
N LEU A 17 -4.54 3.07 14.37
CA LEU A 17 -5.47 4.11 13.97
C LEU A 17 -6.66 3.48 13.25
N LYS A 18 -7.85 3.90 13.64
CA LYS A 18 -9.09 3.58 12.93
C LYS A 18 -9.37 4.69 11.93
N ALA A 19 -9.44 4.37 10.64
CA ALA A 19 -9.45 5.37 9.58
C ALA A 19 -10.56 5.13 8.54
N ALA A 20 -11.34 6.16 8.22
CA ALA A 20 -12.32 6.13 7.14
C ALA A 20 -11.71 6.77 5.87
N VAL A 21 -11.55 5.98 4.81
CA VAL A 21 -10.88 6.45 3.58
C VAL A 21 -11.75 7.46 2.85
N ARG A 22 -11.15 8.61 2.50
CA ARG A 22 -11.80 9.70 1.76
C ARG A 22 -11.39 9.76 0.30
N LYS A 23 -10.12 9.49 0.02
CA LYS A 23 -9.56 9.61 -1.33
C LYS A 23 -8.30 8.77 -1.46
N VAL A 24 -8.16 8.09 -2.58
CA VAL A 24 -6.90 7.48 -3.02
C VAL A 24 -6.20 8.43 -3.99
N PHE A 25 -4.90 8.68 -3.82
CA PHE A 25 -4.13 9.58 -4.67
C PHE A 25 -3.52 8.84 -5.87
N ASP A 26 -2.84 7.74 -5.59
CA ASP A 26 -2.13 6.85 -6.51
C ASP A 26 -2.26 5.41 -5.98
N GLY A 27 -1.29 4.51 -6.22
CA GLY A 27 -1.34 3.14 -5.70
C GLY A 27 -0.73 2.93 -4.30
N ASP A 28 -0.23 3.98 -3.62
CA ASP A 28 0.35 3.83 -2.27
C ASP A 28 0.02 4.97 -1.29
N GLY A 29 -0.59 6.06 -1.76
CA GLY A 29 -0.97 7.23 -0.97
C GLY A 29 -2.47 7.45 -0.94
N PHE A 30 -3.00 7.80 0.23
CA PHE A 30 -4.42 8.08 0.42
C PHE A 30 -4.67 9.13 1.51
N LEU A 31 -5.90 9.64 1.54
CA LEU A 31 -6.42 10.57 2.53
C LEU A 31 -7.53 9.88 3.32
N ALA A 32 -7.49 9.99 4.63
CA ALA A 32 -8.51 9.42 5.50
C ALA A 32 -8.85 10.35 6.67
N ASP A 33 -10.04 10.17 7.22
CA ASP A 33 -10.35 10.70 8.54
C ASP A 33 -9.98 9.66 9.58
N VAL A 34 -9.45 10.09 10.71
CA VAL A 34 -8.91 9.19 11.73
C VAL A 34 -9.60 9.41 13.07
N TRP A 35 -10.01 8.33 13.72
CA TRP A 35 -10.56 8.40 15.07
C TRP A 35 -9.45 8.71 16.08
N HIS A 36 -9.60 9.79 16.84
CA HIS A 36 -8.70 10.14 17.94
C HIS A 36 -9.26 9.61 19.27
N PRO A 37 -8.70 8.53 19.84
CA PRO A 37 -9.32 7.82 20.96
C PRO A 37 -9.50 8.70 22.21
N TYR A 38 -8.53 9.55 22.55
CA TYR A 38 -8.63 10.39 23.77
C TYR A 38 -9.56 11.60 23.64
N ARG A 39 -9.76 12.09 22.43
CA ARG A 39 -10.60 13.26 22.16
C ARG A 39 -12.00 12.84 21.72
N GLU A 40 -12.20 11.54 21.53
CA GLU A 40 -13.42 10.92 21.01
C GLU A 40 -13.98 11.68 19.80
N THR A 41 -13.08 12.03 18.88
CA THR A 41 -13.40 12.87 17.72
C THR A 41 -12.65 12.41 16.49
N TRP A 42 -13.21 12.72 15.32
CA TRP A 42 -12.56 12.47 14.05
C TRP A 42 -11.61 13.62 13.71
N VAL A 43 -10.37 13.28 13.36
CA VAL A 43 -9.42 14.20 12.74
C VAL A 43 -9.54 14.00 11.24
N GLU A 44 -10.06 15.02 10.56
CA GLU A 44 -10.34 14.92 9.13
C GLU A 44 -9.07 15.10 8.28
N ARG A 45 -9.08 14.46 7.11
CA ARG A 45 -8.11 14.71 6.02
C ARG A 45 -6.65 14.52 6.43
N VAL A 46 -6.35 13.43 7.14
CA VAL A 46 -4.99 13.02 7.45
C VAL A 46 -4.41 12.27 6.24
N PRO A 47 -3.26 12.69 5.68
CA PRO A 47 -2.65 12.01 4.56
C PRO A 47 -1.80 10.83 5.04
N PHE A 48 -1.94 9.70 4.36
CA PHE A 48 -1.23 8.45 4.63
C PHE A 48 -0.45 7.98 3.41
N ARG A 49 0.56 7.16 3.67
CA ARG A 49 1.29 6.39 2.65
C ARG A 49 1.61 5.01 3.20
N PHE A 50 1.43 4.00 2.37
CA PHE A 50 1.93 2.67 2.65
C PHE A 50 3.45 2.66 2.81
N ALA A 51 3.92 1.90 3.80
CA ALA A 51 5.29 1.96 4.28
C ALA A 51 6.23 1.09 3.43
N PHE A 52 5.78 -0.10 3.07
CA PHE A 52 6.64 -1.14 2.48
C PHE A 52 6.41 -1.36 0.99
N ILE A 53 5.56 -0.54 0.36
CA ILE A 53 5.36 -0.54 -1.09
C ILE A 53 5.62 0.83 -1.74
N ASP A 54 5.98 0.81 -3.02
CA ASP A 54 6.03 1.98 -3.90
C ASP A 54 5.26 1.63 -5.19
N ALA A 55 4.13 2.29 -5.42
CA ALA A 55 3.31 2.05 -6.61
C ALA A 55 3.77 2.90 -7.80
N PRO A 56 3.49 2.49 -9.05
CA PRO A 56 3.76 3.32 -10.22
C PRO A 56 3.15 4.72 -10.07
N GLU A 57 3.93 5.75 -10.39
CA GLU A 57 3.45 7.14 -10.35
C GLU A 57 2.31 7.33 -11.36
N MET A 58 1.42 8.30 -11.15
CA MET A 58 0.26 8.51 -12.04
C MET A 58 0.63 8.75 -13.52
N GLU A 59 1.81 9.27 -13.80
CA GLU A 59 2.33 9.51 -15.16
C GLU A 59 3.14 8.32 -15.72
N GLN A 60 3.33 7.29 -14.91
CA GLN A 60 4.04 6.07 -15.27
C GLN A 60 3.06 5.05 -15.88
N PRO A 61 3.50 4.17 -16.80
CA PRO A 61 2.70 3.02 -17.20
C PRO A 61 2.18 2.24 -15.99
N PHE A 62 0.91 1.83 -16.03
CA PHE A 62 0.17 1.18 -14.94
C PHE A 62 -0.13 2.02 -13.69
N GLY A 63 0.21 3.31 -13.67
CA GLY A 63 -0.13 4.22 -12.56
C GLY A 63 -1.64 4.33 -12.31
N PRO A 64 -2.45 4.71 -13.32
CA PRO A 64 -3.90 4.75 -13.18
C PRO A 64 -4.52 3.41 -12.76
N GLU A 65 -4.04 2.30 -13.32
CA GLU A 65 -4.53 0.96 -13.03
C GLU A 65 -4.20 0.51 -11.60
N ALA A 66 -3.00 0.81 -11.11
CA ALA A 66 -2.61 0.55 -9.72
C ALA A 66 -3.48 1.37 -8.74
N ARG A 67 -3.73 2.66 -9.06
CA ARG A 67 -4.67 3.49 -8.29
C ARG A 67 -6.07 2.88 -8.28
N ASP A 68 -6.60 2.49 -9.44
CA ASP A 68 -7.96 1.95 -9.55
C ASP A 68 -8.12 0.63 -8.82
N PHE A 69 -7.09 -0.21 -8.83
CA PHE A 69 -7.05 -1.41 -8.01
C PHE A 69 -7.12 -1.06 -6.52
N LEU A 70 -6.30 -0.11 -6.04
CA LEU A 70 -6.34 0.32 -4.63
C LEU A 70 -7.70 0.95 -4.27
N VAL A 71 -8.28 1.79 -5.14
CA VAL A 71 -9.65 2.32 -4.96
C VAL A 71 -10.65 1.18 -4.78
N GLY A 72 -10.58 0.14 -5.62
CA GLY A 72 -11.46 -1.03 -5.50
C GLY A 72 -11.28 -1.80 -4.19
N LEU A 73 -10.12 -1.71 -3.54
CA LEU A 73 -9.86 -2.32 -2.23
C LEU A 73 -10.41 -1.48 -1.07
N ILE A 74 -10.11 -0.18 -1.05
CA ILE A 74 -10.24 0.62 0.18
C ILE A 74 -11.21 1.80 0.11
N ALA A 75 -11.76 2.13 -1.06
CA ALA A 75 -12.69 3.25 -1.17
C ALA A 75 -13.96 3.02 -0.35
N ASP A 76 -14.37 4.05 0.40
CA ASP A 76 -15.51 4.02 1.31
C ASP A 76 -15.42 2.91 2.38
N LYS A 77 -14.19 2.43 2.66
CA LYS A 77 -13.92 1.44 3.71
C LYS A 77 -13.32 2.08 4.94
N GLU A 78 -13.49 1.36 6.04
CA GLU A 78 -12.84 1.63 7.30
C GLU A 78 -11.64 0.69 7.45
N LEU A 79 -10.46 1.28 7.64
CA LEU A 79 -9.20 0.58 7.77
C LEU A 79 -8.72 0.62 9.21
N ARG A 80 -8.05 -0.46 9.61
CA ARG A 80 -7.06 -0.40 10.68
C ARG A 80 -5.72 -0.03 10.05
N LEU A 81 -5.08 1.01 10.57
CA LEU A 81 -3.76 1.46 10.14
C LEU A 81 -2.77 1.30 11.29
N ASP A 82 -1.69 0.58 11.04
CA ASP A 82 -0.61 0.32 12.00
C ASP A 82 0.56 1.24 11.62
N PRO A 83 0.82 2.34 12.37
CA PRO A 83 1.83 3.32 11.99
C PRO A 83 3.25 2.73 12.00
N VAL A 84 4.05 3.08 10.99
CA VAL A 84 5.42 2.57 10.82
C VAL A 84 6.43 3.70 11.03
N GLY A 85 7.10 3.68 12.17
CA GLY A 85 8.17 4.62 12.52
C GLY A 85 9.56 4.14 12.05
N LYS A 86 10.50 5.07 11.96
CA LYS A 86 11.94 4.77 11.77
C LYS A 86 12.74 5.18 13.01
N GLU A 87 13.70 4.37 13.41
CA GLU A 87 14.64 4.73 14.49
C GLU A 87 15.31 6.08 14.21
N SER A 88 15.74 6.32 12.96
CA SER A 88 16.37 7.57 12.51
C SER A 88 15.49 8.82 12.64
N THR A 89 14.18 8.64 12.83
CA THR A 89 13.20 9.71 13.03
C THR A 89 12.72 9.83 14.48
N GLY A 90 13.35 9.10 15.41
CA GLY A 90 12.84 8.94 16.77
C GLY A 90 11.50 8.19 16.80
N TYR A 91 11.33 7.24 15.88
CA TYR A 91 10.11 6.44 15.66
C TYR A 91 8.87 7.25 15.22
N MET A 92 9.06 8.48 14.76
CA MET A 92 7.96 9.26 14.17
C MET A 92 7.52 8.65 12.82
N PRO A 93 6.26 8.23 12.65
CA PRO A 93 5.79 7.60 11.43
C PRO A 93 5.43 8.65 10.38
N ILE A 94 6.24 9.68 10.19
CA ILE A 94 5.95 10.79 9.27
C ILE A 94 7.07 10.91 8.24
N ASP A 95 6.70 10.85 6.96
CA ASP A 95 7.65 11.03 5.86
C ASP A 95 8.01 12.52 5.62
N PRO A 96 9.03 12.81 4.80
CA PRO A 96 9.38 14.20 4.46
C PRO A 96 8.26 15.02 3.81
N TYR A 97 7.25 14.35 3.24
CA TYR A 97 6.07 14.94 2.61
C TYR A 97 4.90 15.12 3.59
N LYS A 98 5.12 14.89 4.89
CA LYS A 98 4.14 15.05 5.97
C LYS A 98 2.96 14.07 5.89
N ARG A 99 3.20 12.89 5.32
CA ARG A 99 2.25 11.77 5.32
C ARG A 99 2.57 10.81 6.46
N VAL A 100 1.54 10.25 7.07
CA VAL A 100 1.70 9.19 8.07
C VAL A 100 1.99 7.87 7.35
N LEU A 101 3.08 7.21 7.71
CA LEU A 101 3.46 5.90 7.19
C LEU A 101 2.72 4.83 7.97
N CYS A 102 2.14 3.86 7.27
CA CYS A 102 1.39 2.80 7.92
C CYS A 102 1.36 1.53 7.08
N MET A 103 1.16 0.38 7.74
CA MET A 103 0.51 -0.78 7.12
C MET A 103 -1.00 -0.64 7.28
N ALA A 104 -1.77 -1.16 6.32
CA ALA A 104 -3.23 -1.13 6.38
C ALA A 104 -3.85 -2.52 6.32
N PHE A 105 -4.83 -2.71 7.19
CA PHE A 105 -5.63 -3.92 7.29
C PHE A 105 -7.11 -3.60 7.12
N LEU A 106 -7.79 -4.43 6.34
CA LEU A 106 -9.22 -4.29 6.06
C LEU A 106 -9.95 -5.56 6.49
N THR A 107 -10.92 -5.43 7.39
CA THR A 107 -11.79 -6.55 7.78
C THR A 107 -13.13 -6.43 7.07
N GLU A 108 -13.46 -7.43 6.25
CA GLU A 108 -14.73 -7.48 5.52
C GLU A 108 -15.42 -8.84 5.67
N GLN A 109 -16.74 -8.87 5.49
CA GLN A 109 -17.48 -10.12 5.40
C GLN A 109 -17.18 -10.78 4.07
N MET A 110 -16.55 -11.95 4.12
CA MET A 110 -16.29 -12.79 2.96
C MET A 110 -17.46 -13.77 2.79
N GLU A 111 -18.09 -13.74 1.62
CA GLU A 111 -19.24 -14.57 1.29
C GLU A 111 -18.87 -16.01 0.89
N VAL A 112 -19.87 -16.89 0.86
CA VAL A 112 -19.74 -18.26 0.36
C VAL A 112 -19.36 -18.23 -1.13
N GLY A 113 -18.32 -18.98 -1.50
CA GLY A 113 -17.84 -18.99 -2.89
C GLY A 113 -16.40 -19.50 -3.02
N THR A 114 -15.80 -19.27 -4.18
CA THR A 114 -14.39 -19.58 -4.44
C THR A 114 -13.52 -18.34 -4.25
N VAL A 115 -12.33 -18.52 -3.70
CA VAL A 115 -11.39 -17.42 -3.46
C VAL A 115 -9.97 -17.86 -3.80
N ASP A 116 -9.25 -17.01 -4.54
CA ASP A 116 -7.81 -17.12 -4.67
C ASP A 116 -7.16 -16.34 -3.53
N TYR A 117 -6.17 -16.94 -2.87
CA TYR A 117 -5.49 -16.33 -1.74
C TYR A 117 -3.97 -16.50 -1.84
N TYR A 118 -3.26 -15.63 -1.15
CA TYR A 118 -1.84 -15.77 -0.88
C TYR A 118 -1.63 -15.79 0.63
N HIS A 119 -0.88 -16.77 1.12
CA HIS A 119 -0.65 -16.98 2.55
C HIS A 119 0.65 -17.77 2.74
N GLU A 120 1.49 -17.34 3.68
CA GLU A 120 2.76 -18.00 4.02
C GLU A 120 3.62 -18.32 2.78
N GLY A 121 3.84 -17.32 1.93
CA GLY A 121 4.70 -17.46 0.75
C GLY A 121 4.09 -18.21 -0.43
N LYS A 122 2.80 -18.62 -0.35
CA LYS A 122 2.18 -19.50 -1.34
C LYS A 122 0.81 -19.02 -1.80
N ARG A 123 0.59 -19.14 -3.11
CA ARG A 123 -0.74 -18.98 -3.72
C ARG A 123 -1.56 -20.26 -3.58
N GLY A 124 -2.85 -20.10 -3.29
CA GLY A 124 -3.83 -21.18 -3.28
C GLY A 124 -5.18 -20.73 -3.81
N ALA A 125 -6.05 -21.70 -4.02
CA ALA A 125 -7.47 -21.48 -4.31
C ALA A 125 -8.28 -22.31 -3.31
N GLY A 126 -9.34 -21.72 -2.75
CA GLY A 126 -10.16 -22.34 -1.72
C GLY A 126 -11.65 -22.09 -1.93
N SER A 127 -12.47 -22.82 -1.18
CA SER A 127 -13.92 -22.59 -1.11
C SER A 127 -14.31 -22.13 0.29
N VAL A 128 -14.96 -20.98 0.36
CA VAL A 128 -15.58 -20.43 1.56
C VAL A 128 -16.91 -21.12 1.76
N LYS A 129 -17.02 -21.98 2.77
CA LYS A 129 -18.25 -22.76 3.04
C LYS A 129 -19.32 -21.98 3.82
N GLN A 130 -18.90 -20.97 4.56
CA GLN A 130 -19.77 -20.13 5.38
C GLN A 130 -19.24 -18.69 5.36
N ALA A 131 -20.15 -17.73 5.26
CA ALA A 131 -19.80 -16.33 5.33
C ALA A 131 -19.13 -16.00 6.68
N ARG A 132 -18.01 -15.28 6.64
CA ARG A 132 -17.22 -14.95 7.83
C ARG A 132 -16.40 -13.68 7.62
N PRO A 133 -16.09 -12.92 8.69
CA PRO A 133 -15.15 -11.83 8.60
C PRO A 133 -13.75 -12.34 8.26
N VAL A 134 -13.05 -11.62 7.39
CA VAL A 134 -11.63 -11.85 7.08
C VAL A 134 -10.91 -10.52 7.10
N THR A 135 -9.84 -10.46 7.89
CA THR A 135 -8.89 -9.34 7.86
C THR A 135 -7.87 -9.60 6.76
N ARG A 136 -7.59 -8.56 5.97
CA ARG A 136 -6.74 -8.62 4.79
C ARG A 136 -5.63 -7.58 4.87
N ASN A 137 -4.42 -7.93 4.43
CA ASN A 137 -3.29 -7.00 4.31
C ASN A 137 -3.31 -6.30 2.94
N ILE A 138 -3.54 -5.00 2.94
CA ILE A 138 -3.72 -4.23 1.71
C ILE A 138 -2.40 -4.06 0.95
N GLU A 139 -1.28 -3.88 1.63
CA GLU A 139 0.03 -3.74 0.98
C GLU A 139 0.43 -5.03 0.25
N LEU A 140 0.27 -6.18 0.89
CA LEU A 140 0.54 -7.47 0.26
C LEU A 140 -0.43 -7.76 -0.90
N GLU A 141 -1.70 -7.33 -0.81
CA GLU A 141 -2.64 -7.43 -1.92
C GLU A 141 -2.21 -6.58 -3.13
N MET A 142 -1.70 -5.36 -2.89
CA MET A 142 -1.11 -4.52 -3.94
C MET A 142 0.07 -5.22 -4.61
N ILE A 143 0.96 -5.84 -3.83
CA ILE A 143 2.14 -6.55 -4.35
C ILE A 143 1.76 -7.79 -5.14
N VAL A 144 1.01 -8.71 -4.52
CA VAL A 144 0.73 -10.04 -5.09
C VAL A 144 -0.16 -9.94 -6.33
N ASN A 145 -1.00 -8.91 -6.45
CA ASN A 145 -1.77 -8.66 -7.67
C ASN A 145 -0.97 -7.86 -8.72
N GLY A 146 0.28 -7.47 -8.44
CA GLY A 146 1.22 -6.86 -9.38
C GLY A 146 1.07 -5.34 -9.56
N TRP A 147 0.56 -4.64 -8.55
CA TRP A 147 0.26 -3.20 -8.62
C TRP A 147 1.22 -2.31 -7.84
N ALA A 148 2.18 -2.90 -7.14
CA ALA A 148 3.24 -2.14 -6.46
C ALA A 148 4.57 -2.92 -6.43
N TRP A 149 5.65 -2.17 -6.23
CA TRP A 149 6.96 -2.70 -5.91
C TRP A 149 7.14 -2.74 -4.40
N VAL A 150 7.92 -3.69 -3.88
CA VAL A 150 8.42 -3.68 -2.50
C VAL A 150 9.50 -2.60 -2.38
N THR A 151 9.50 -1.85 -1.27
CA THR A 151 10.53 -0.85 -0.97
C THR A 151 11.38 -1.25 0.23
N GLU A 152 12.69 -1.23 0.05
CA GLU A 152 13.69 -1.47 1.10
C GLU A 152 13.98 -0.21 1.95
N GLN A 153 13.20 0.86 1.76
CA GLN A 153 13.42 2.11 2.49
C GLN A 153 13.21 1.96 4.00
N TYR A 154 12.48 0.94 4.45
CA TYR A 154 12.11 0.69 5.84
C TYR A 154 12.41 -0.78 6.13
N ALA A 155 13.33 -1.07 7.05
CA ALA A 155 13.57 -2.44 7.50
C ALA A 155 12.39 -2.90 8.37
N PHE A 156 11.94 -4.13 8.16
CA PHE A 156 10.85 -4.75 8.91
C PHE A 156 10.98 -6.26 8.89
N ASP A 157 10.38 -6.91 9.88
CA ASP A 157 10.45 -8.36 10.12
C ASP A 157 9.82 -9.22 9.01
N ARG A 158 8.91 -8.64 8.22
CA ARG A 158 8.17 -9.33 7.14
C ARG A 158 8.73 -9.08 5.74
N GLU A 159 9.94 -8.54 5.62
CA GLU A 159 10.57 -8.21 4.33
C GLU A 159 10.59 -9.39 3.36
N THR A 160 10.96 -10.58 3.84
CA THR A 160 10.98 -11.82 3.03
C THR A 160 9.64 -12.11 2.38
N GLU A 161 8.53 -12.02 3.13
CA GLU A 161 7.18 -12.33 2.63
C GLU A 161 6.76 -11.36 1.51
N TYR A 162 7.10 -10.09 1.66
CA TYR A 162 6.79 -9.06 0.66
C TYR A 162 7.55 -9.31 -0.64
N PHE A 163 8.84 -9.66 -0.56
CA PHE A 163 9.63 -10.01 -1.74
C PHE A 163 9.15 -11.30 -2.41
N GLU A 164 8.79 -12.33 -1.64
CA GLU A 164 8.20 -13.56 -2.19
C GLU A 164 6.88 -13.27 -2.92
N ALA A 165 6.03 -12.38 -2.38
CA ALA A 165 4.79 -11.98 -3.03
C ALA A 165 5.06 -11.22 -4.35
N GLN A 166 6.11 -10.40 -4.38
CA GLN A 166 6.53 -9.68 -5.58
C GLN A 166 7.06 -10.64 -6.65
N ASP A 167 7.89 -11.61 -6.26
CA ASP A 167 8.42 -12.62 -7.16
C ASP A 167 7.30 -13.50 -7.71
N ASP A 168 6.31 -13.87 -6.88
CA ASP A 168 5.09 -14.55 -7.34
C ASP A 168 4.36 -13.69 -8.40
N ALA A 169 4.15 -12.40 -8.14
CA ALA A 169 3.51 -11.49 -9.09
C ALA A 169 4.28 -11.38 -10.42
N ARG A 170 5.61 -11.27 -10.33
CA ARG A 170 6.51 -11.17 -11.48
C ARG A 170 6.55 -12.45 -12.32
N ASN A 171 6.73 -13.61 -11.70
CA ASN A 171 6.78 -14.91 -12.38
C ASN A 171 5.48 -15.24 -13.11
N ASN A 172 4.36 -14.70 -12.63
CA ASN A 172 3.04 -14.88 -13.23
C ASN A 172 2.58 -13.68 -14.09
N ARG A 173 3.47 -12.71 -14.38
CA ARG A 173 3.22 -11.54 -15.23
C ARG A 173 1.93 -10.76 -14.87
N ARG A 174 1.65 -10.61 -13.57
CA ARG A 174 0.48 -9.85 -13.07
C ARG A 174 0.70 -8.34 -13.09
N GLY A 175 -0.36 -7.57 -13.33
CA GLY A 175 -0.33 -6.11 -13.27
C GLY A 175 0.83 -5.51 -14.08
N LEU A 176 1.64 -4.66 -13.43
CA LEU A 176 2.79 -4.00 -14.06
C LEU A 176 3.84 -4.99 -14.60
N TRP A 177 3.90 -6.21 -14.06
CA TRP A 177 4.82 -7.27 -14.50
C TRP A 177 4.41 -7.92 -15.83
N ALA A 178 3.26 -7.55 -16.39
CA ALA A 178 2.92 -7.91 -17.76
C ALA A 178 3.83 -7.22 -18.79
N MET A 179 4.47 -6.11 -18.42
CA MET A 179 5.51 -5.45 -19.21
C MET A 179 6.86 -6.16 -19.06
N ASP A 180 7.67 -6.22 -20.12
CA ASP A 180 8.95 -6.93 -20.09
C ASP A 180 10.04 -6.23 -19.26
N ASN A 181 10.00 -4.90 -19.18
CA ASN A 181 10.98 -4.11 -18.42
C ASN A 181 10.31 -2.94 -17.68
N PRO A 182 9.45 -3.22 -16.68
CA PRO A 182 8.81 -2.16 -15.90
C PRO A 182 9.87 -1.39 -15.11
N GLU A 183 9.82 -0.06 -15.20
CA GLU A 183 10.68 0.81 -14.39
C GLU A 183 10.11 0.89 -12.96
N PRO A 184 10.92 0.80 -11.89
CA PRO A 184 10.40 1.04 -10.55
C PRO A 184 10.19 2.54 -10.29
N PRO A 185 9.25 2.94 -9.41
CA PRO A 185 8.84 4.34 -9.28
C PRO A 185 9.98 5.26 -8.80
N TRP A 186 10.87 4.78 -7.92
CA TRP A 186 12.04 5.55 -7.48
C TRP A 186 13.03 5.88 -8.62
N ASN A 187 13.12 5.02 -9.64
CA ASN A 187 13.92 5.31 -10.84
C ASN A 187 13.23 6.36 -11.72
N PHE A 188 11.91 6.21 -11.92
CA PHE A 188 11.08 7.17 -12.65
C PHE A 188 11.16 8.58 -12.02
N LYS A 189 10.93 8.68 -10.70
CA LYS A 189 11.07 9.93 -9.91
C LYS A 189 12.46 10.56 -10.07
N ARG A 190 13.52 9.76 -9.98
CA ARG A 190 14.90 10.25 -10.14
C ARG A 190 15.16 10.80 -11.55
N ARG A 191 14.61 10.16 -12.58
CA ARG A 191 14.68 10.60 -13.98
C ARG A 191 13.94 11.93 -14.20
N GLN A 192 12.74 12.08 -13.66
CA GLN A 192 11.97 13.33 -13.74
C GLN A 192 12.71 14.49 -13.06
N ARG A 193 13.23 14.30 -11.84
CA ARG A 193 14.01 15.31 -11.11
C ARG A 193 15.28 15.77 -11.85
N ARG A 194 15.93 14.85 -12.58
CA ARG A 194 17.10 15.21 -13.41
C ARG A 194 16.69 16.06 -14.61
N ARG A 195 15.55 15.76 -15.24
CA ARG A 195 15.01 16.56 -16.37
C ARG A 195 14.63 17.96 -15.94
N SER A 196 13.93 18.13 -14.81
CA SER A 196 13.52 19.45 -14.33
C SER A 196 14.70 20.36 -13.98
N ARG A 197 15.73 19.81 -13.33
CA ARG A 197 16.98 20.56 -13.03
C ARG A 197 17.72 21.01 -14.28
N ALA A 198 17.72 20.18 -15.34
CA ALA A 198 18.35 20.54 -16.60
C ALA A 198 17.60 21.69 -17.31
N SER A 199 16.26 21.69 -17.30
CA SER A 199 15.47 22.78 -17.86
C SER A 199 15.61 24.10 -17.09
N GLU A 200 15.66 24.05 -15.75
CA GLU A 200 15.88 25.24 -14.91
C GLU A 200 17.28 25.86 -15.13
N GLY A 201 18.30 25.02 -15.33
CA GLY A 201 19.66 25.47 -15.63
C GLY A 201 19.77 26.18 -16.99
N GLN A 202 19.06 25.70 -18.02
CA GLN A 202 19.01 26.34 -19.33
C GLN A 202 18.23 27.66 -19.33
N GLY A 203 17.15 27.76 -18.55
CA GLY A 203 16.35 28.98 -18.41
C GLY A 203 17.02 30.11 -17.63
N ARG A 204 18.11 29.84 -16.89
CA ARG A 204 18.92 30.87 -16.19
C ARG A 204 20.10 31.39 -17.03
N LEU A 205 20.38 30.77 -18.17
CA LEU A 205 21.47 31.13 -19.09
C LEU A 205 20.97 31.90 -20.33
N LEU A 206 19.67 32.22 -20.37
CA LEU A 206 19.00 33.07 -21.36
C LEU A 206 18.45 34.31 -20.65
#